data_AF-A0A7C1DQY7-F1
#
_entry.id   AF-A0A7C1DQY7-F1
#
_cell.length_a   1.000
_cell.length_b   1.000
_cell.length_c   1.000
_cell.angle_alpha   90.00
_cell.angle_beta   90.00
_cell.angle_gamma   90.00
#
_symmetry.space_group_name_H-M   'P 1'
#
loop_
_entity.id
_entity.type
_entity.pdbx_description
1 polymer ?
#
loop_
_entity_poly.entity_id
_entity_poly.type
_entity_poly.pdbx_seq_one_letter_code
_entity_poly.pdbx_strand_id
1 'polypeptide(L)'
;MGKRTISGWKLLNHKEAIQYVVENLAAITVSSQDLFNIHALLADGLMIDPAMAGRLRRMPVGINHSSFRPLTDQFEIEEEFKILIAKAATIIDPFEQSFFLLAYIPYLQAFEDINKRTSRIASNIPLLKTDLAPMSYLTMDDRAYIDGLMGIYELNNVSLLREVYIDAYLTSAENYKTLSAEIETPEKAALVYRDFVRKAVRRSVIEWKGLRPDFIMAMAIEAGVPEVDREAVINYIGKEFCGLHEGNVIRYRLRPEDLAGITRELPERA
;
A
#
# COMPACT_ATOMS: atom_id res chain seq x y z
N MET A 1 -25.71 -5.05 -16.50
CA MET A 1 -25.42 -4.03 -15.46
C MET A 1 -24.46 -4.51 -14.36
N GLY A 2 -24.14 -5.80 -14.21
CA GLY A 2 -23.36 -6.33 -13.06
C GLY A 2 -21.82 -6.40 -13.16
N LYS A 3 -21.22 -6.44 -14.37
CA LYS A 3 -19.74 -6.61 -14.49
C LYS A 3 -18.93 -5.38 -14.04
N ARG A 4 -19.41 -4.15 -14.33
CA ARG A 4 -18.72 -2.89 -13.94
C ARG A 4 -18.74 -2.66 -12.43
N THR A 5 -19.79 -3.11 -11.75
CA THR A 5 -19.91 -3.02 -10.30
C THR A 5 -18.87 -3.93 -9.65
N ILE A 6 -18.81 -5.21 -10.05
CA ILE A 6 -17.85 -6.19 -9.49
C ILE A 6 -16.39 -5.74 -9.67
N SER A 7 -16.03 -5.12 -10.80
CA SER A 7 -14.67 -4.57 -10.99
C SER A 7 -14.36 -3.42 -10.03
N GLY A 8 -15.33 -2.54 -9.74
CA GLY A 8 -15.17 -1.46 -8.77
C GLY A 8 -15.01 -1.97 -7.34
N TRP A 9 -15.80 -2.99 -6.95
CA TRP A 9 -15.68 -3.66 -5.66
C TRP A 9 -14.30 -4.29 -5.47
N LYS A 10 -13.82 -5.03 -6.47
CA LYS A 10 -12.48 -5.64 -6.42
C LYS A 10 -11.37 -4.60 -6.23
N LEU A 11 -11.48 -3.43 -6.86
CA LEU A 11 -10.52 -2.35 -6.71
C LEU A 11 -10.53 -1.79 -5.28
N LEU A 12 -11.71 -1.57 -4.70
CA LEU A 12 -11.86 -1.10 -3.33
C LEU A 12 -11.24 -2.11 -2.34
N ASN A 13 -11.57 -3.39 -2.47
CA ASN A 13 -11.03 -4.44 -1.60
C ASN A 13 -9.49 -4.53 -1.67
N HIS A 14 -8.91 -4.37 -2.87
CA HIS A 14 -7.46 -4.33 -3.03
C HIS A 14 -6.85 -3.11 -2.33
N LYS A 15 -7.48 -1.95 -2.43
CA LYS A 15 -7.04 -0.74 -1.73
C LYS A 15 -7.03 -0.94 -0.22
N GLU A 16 -8.13 -1.45 0.35
CA GLU A 16 -8.25 -1.71 1.79
C GLU A 16 -7.21 -2.74 2.27
N ALA A 17 -6.97 -3.80 1.51
CA ALA A 17 -5.94 -4.79 1.83
C ALA A 17 -4.52 -4.20 1.81
N ILE A 18 -4.21 -3.33 0.86
CA ILE A 18 -2.91 -2.63 0.81
C ILE A 18 -2.78 -1.67 2.01
N GLN A 19 -3.83 -0.89 2.32
CA GLN A 19 -3.83 0.02 3.47
C GLN A 19 -3.60 -0.74 4.77
N TYR A 20 -4.29 -1.88 4.97
CA TYR A 20 -4.07 -2.74 6.12
C TYR A 20 -2.60 -3.15 6.28
N VAL A 21 -1.94 -3.60 5.20
CA VAL A 21 -0.52 -4.00 5.25
C VAL A 21 0.38 -2.81 5.61
N VAL A 22 0.16 -1.65 4.99
CA VAL A 22 0.98 -0.44 5.23
C VAL A 22 0.79 0.10 6.65
N GLU A 23 -0.45 0.19 7.13
CA GLU A 23 -0.78 0.71 8.46
C GLU A 23 -0.30 -0.22 9.60
N ASN A 24 -0.19 -1.52 9.32
CA ASN A 24 0.22 -2.53 10.31
C ASN A 24 1.62 -3.09 10.07
N LEU A 25 2.46 -2.42 9.26
CA LEU A 25 3.74 -2.95 8.80
C LEU A 25 4.70 -3.34 9.95
N ALA A 26 4.65 -2.63 11.07
CA ALA A 26 5.44 -2.94 12.26
C ALA A 26 5.04 -4.26 12.94
N ALA A 27 3.75 -4.62 12.87
CA ALA A 27 3.19 -5.79 13.56
C ALA A 27 3.00 -7.01 12.66
N ILE A 28 2.81 -6.82 11.35
CA ILE A 28 2.55 -7.91 10.40
C ILE A 28 3.78 -8.81 10.25
N THR A 29 3.58 -10.13 10.23
CA THR A 29 4.70 -11.12 10.26
C THR A 29 4.57 -12.27 9.27
N VAL A 30 3.56 -12.24 8.37
CA VAL A 30 3.21 -13.39 7.52
C VAL A 30 2.75 -14.57 8.38
N SER A 31 1.86 -14.30 9.34
CA SER A 31 1.20 -15.31 10.16
C SER A 31 -0.08 -15.86 9.49
N SER A 32 -0.64 -16.95 10.03
CA SER A 32 -1.96 -17.43 9.62
C SER A 32 -3.02 -16.34 9.75
N GLN A 33 -2.99 -15.57 10.85
CA GLN A 33 -3.95 -14.48 11.08
C GLN A 33 -3.78 -13.36 10.05
N ASP A 34 -2.54 -13.02 9.67
CA ASP A 34 -2.29 -11.99 8.66
C ASP A 34 -2.87 -12.39 7.31
N LEU A 35 -2.67 -13.64 6.88
CA LEU A 35 -3.25 -14.15 5.64
C LEU A 35 -4.79 -14.21 5.70
N PHE A 36 -5.37 -14.56 6.85
CA PHE A 36 -6.82 -14.54 7.04
C PHE A 36 -7.38 -13.12 6.94
N ASN A 37 -6.72 -12.13 7.56
CA ASN A 37 -7.13 -10.72 7.50
C ASN A 37 -7.05 -10.19 6.07
N ILE A 38 -5.93 -10.43 5.37
CA ILE A 38 -5.75 -10.02 3.97
C ILE A 38 -6.80 -10.68 3.09
N HIS A 39 -7.03 -11.99 3.25
CA HIS A 39 -8.07 -12.68 2.49
C HIS A 39 -9.45 -12.11 2.79
N ALA A 40 -9.80 -11.87 4.06
CA ALA A 40 -11.11 -11.33 4.44
C ALA A 40 -11.38 -9.97 3.77
N LEU A 41 -10.40 -9.06 3.78
CA LEU A 41 -10.48 -7.76 3.11
C LEU A 41 -10.65 -7.91 1.59
N LEU A 42 -9.89 -8.82 0.97
CA LEU A 42 -9.98 -9.08 -0.46
C LEU A 42 -11.29 -9.74 -0.88
N ALA A 43 -11.89 -10.53 0.01
CA ALA A 43 -13.08 -11.34 -0.20
C ALA A 43 -14.40 -10.64 0.12
N ASP A 44 -14.35 -9.50 0.79
CA ASP A 44 -15.55 -8.80 1.25
C ASP A 44 -16.52 -8.52 0.10
N GLY A 45 -17.78 -8.94 0.29
CA GLY A 45 -18.84 -8.83 -0.72
C GLY A 45 -18.65 -9.64 -2.02
N LEU A 46 -17.66 -10.55 -2.10
CA LEU A 46 -17.36 -11.33 -3.31
C LEU A 46 -17.61 -12.85 -3.18
N MET A 47 -17.73 -13.37 -1.96
CA MET A 47 -17.94 -14.80 -1.70
C MET A 47 -19.42 -15.20 -1.86
N ILE A 48 -19.66 -16.45 -2.27
CA ILE A 48 -21.02 -17.03 -2.27
C ILE A 48 -21.53 -17.15 -0.83
N ASP A 49 -20.71 -17.71 0.06
CA ASP A 49 -20.91 -17.66 1.50
C ASP A 49 -19.99 -16.60 2.13
N PRO A 50 -20.53 -15.45 2.59
CA PRO A 50 -19.75 -14.41 3.25
C PRO A 50 -18.98 -14.90 4.47
N ALA A 51 -19.43 -15.97 5.14
CA ALA A 51 -18.75 -16.53 6.31
C ALA A 51 -17.43 -17.25 5.97
N MET A 52 -17.14 -17.47 4.68
CA MET A 52 -15.88 -18.04 4.20
C MET A 52 -14.78 -17.01 3.98
N ALA A 53 -15.10 -15.71 4.06
CA ALA A 53 -14.09 -14.66 4.03
C ALA A 53 -13.12 -14.82 5.21
N GLY A 54 -11.84 -15.07 4.90
CA GLY A 54 -10.77 -15.21 5.89
C GLY A 54 -10.73 -16.60 6.54
N ARG A 55 -11.38 -17.60 5.96
CA ARG A 55 -11.38 -18.97 6.47
C ARG A 55 -10.90 -19.98 5.44
N LEU A 56 -10.20 -20.99 5.91
CA LEU A 56 -9.81 -22.13 5.08
C LEU A 56 -11.06 -22.86 4.57
N ARG A 57 -11.00 -23.30 3.31
CA ARG A 57 -12.13 -23.99 2.67
C ARG A 57 -12.35 -25.37 3.27
N ARG A 58 -13.60 -25.81 3.21
CA ARG A 58 -14.03 -27.16 3.62
C ARG A 58 -14.45 -28.06 2.46
N MET A 59 -14.56 -27.47 1.27
CA MET A 59 -14.97 -28.15 0.05
C MET A 59 -13.81 -28.24 -0.94
N PRO A 60 -13.78 -29.28 -1.80
CA PRO A 60 -12.85 -29.36 -2.91
C PRO A 60 -13.01 -28.18 -3.88
N VAL A 61 -11.89 -27.73 -4.46
CA VAL A 61 -11.86 -26.76 -5.55
C VAL A 61 -11.05 -27.31 -6.72
N GLY A 62 -11.33 -26.80 -7.92
CA GLY A 62 -10.56 -27.11 -9.12
C GLY A 62 -9.89 -25.86 -9.67
N ILE A 63 -8.81 -26.05 -10.41
CA ILE A 63 -8.19 -24.98 -11.21
C ILE A 63 -8.71 -25.10 -12.64
N ASN A 64 -9.42 -24.08 -13.10
CA ASN A 64 -9.91 -24.04 -14.47
C ASN A 64 -8.74 -24.12 -15.46
N HIS A 65 -8.93 -24.91 -16.51
CA HIS A 65 -7.93 -25.16 -17.56
C HIS A 65 -6.65 -25.87 -17.08
N SER A 66 -6.71 -26.58 -15.95
CA SER A 66 -5.60 -27.41 -15.47
C SER A 66 -6.03 -28.83 -15.10
N SER A 67 -5.11 -29.77 -15.31
CA SER A 67 -5.22 -31.15 -14.81
C SER A 67 -4.86 -31.28 -13.32
N PHE A 68 -4.21 -30.26 -12.74
CA PHE A 68 -3.86 -30.23 -11.33
C PHE A 68 -5.11 -30.32 -10.43
N ARG A 69 -4.96 -31.06 -9.34
CA ARG A 69 -5.99 -31.24 -8.31
C ARG A 69 -5.40 -30.81 -6.97
N PRO A 70 -5.82 -29.66 -6.42
CA PRO A 70 -5.45 -29.27 -5.08
C PRO A 70 -5.92 -30.30 -4.04
N LEU A 71 -5.33 -30.25 -2.85
CA LEU A 71 -5.75 -31.08 -1.71
C LEU A 71 -7.24 -30.96 -1.46
N THR A 72 -7.91 -32.07 -1.14
CA THR A 72 -9.37 -32.07 -0.93
C THR A 72 -9.77 -32.21 0.53
N ASP A 73 -8.93 -32.86 1.35
CA ASP A 73 -9.20 -33.04 2.77
C ASP A 73 -8.94 -31.75 3.56
N GLN A 74 -9.90 -31.37 4.41
CA GLN A 74 -9.82 -30.11 5.18
C GLN A 74 -8.71 -30.13 6.23
N PHE A 75 -8.41 -31.28 6.84
CA PHE A 75 -7.39 -31.38 7.87
C PHE A 75 -5.99 -31.33 7.26
N GLU A 76 -5.80 -31.98 6.11
CA GLU A 76 -4.57 -31.84 5.31
C GLU A 76 -4.33 -30.39 4.88
N ILE A 77 -5.37 -29.69 4.43
CA ILE A 77 -5.25 -28.26 4.07
C ILE A 77 -4.83 -27.42 5.28
N GLU A 78 -5.43 -27.66 6.45
CA GLU A 78 -5.07 -26.95 7.69
C GLU A 78 -3.63 -27.21 8.11
N GLU A 79 -3.14 -28.44 7.98
CA GLU A 79 -1.77 -28.83 8.30
C GLU A 79 -0.78 -28.20 7.31
N GLU A 80 -1.01 -28.36 6.01
CA GLU A 80 -0.14 -27.81 4.96
C GLU A 80 -0.13 -26.27 4.97
N PHE A 81 -1.24 -25.64 5.35
CA PHE A 81 -1.26 -24.19 5.56
C PHE A 81 -0.33 -23.76 6.70
N LYS A 82 -0.31 -24.49 7.83
CA LYS A 82 0.62 -24.22 8.94
C LYS A 82 2.07 -24.45 8.51
N ILE A 83 2.34 -25.51 7.75
CA ILE A 83 3.67 -25.81 7.20
C ILE A 83 4.13 -24.70 6.25
N LEU A 84 3.27 -24.24 5.35
CA LEU A 84 3.55 -23.13 4.43
C LEU A 84 3.95 -21.87 5.20
N ILE A 85 3.16 -21.49 6.20
CA ILE A 85 3.45 -20.32 7.05
C ILE A 85 4.78 -20.50 7.79
N ALA A 86 5.01 -21.66 8.40
CA ALA A 86 6.25 -21.93 9.12
C ALA A 86 7.47 -21.86 8.20
N LYS A 87 7.40 -22.43 6.99
CA LYS A 87 8.45 -22.35 5.97
C LYS A 87 8.69 -20.90 5.56
N ALA A 88 7.64 -20.17 5.22
CA ALA A 88 7.75 -18.76 4.84
C ALA A 88 8.49 -17.96 5.93
N ALA A 89 8.13 -18.13 7.21
CA ALA A 89 8.76 -17.43 8.33
C ALA A 89 10.26 -17.73 8.52
N THR A 90 10.76 -18.85 8.00
CA THR A 90 12.19 -19.21 8.04
C THR A 90 13.02 -18.65 6.88
N ILE A 91 12.38 -18.12 5.84
CA ILE A 91 13.08 -17.55 4.68
C ILE A 91 13.55 -16.14 5.04
N ILE A 92 14.87 -15.94 5.04
CA ILE A 92 15.52 -14.69 5.47
C ILE A 92 15.57 -13.67 4.33
N ASP A 93 15.86 -14.12 3.11
CA ASP A 93 15.92 -13.22 1.96
C ASP A 93 14.50 -12.72 1.59
N PRO A 94 14.27 -11.39 1.53
CA PRO A 94 12.94 -10.86 1.30
C PRO A 94 12.39 -11.16 -0.09
N PHE A 95 13.24 -11.32 -1.10
CA PHE A 95 12.82 -11.69 -2.45
C PHE A 95 12.41 -13.15 -2.52
N GLU A 96 13.18 -14.04 -1.89
CA GLU A 96 12.82 -15.45 -1.78
C GLU A 96 11.52 -15.63 -0.97
N GLN A 97 11.37 -14.93 0.15
CA GLN A 97 10.15 -15.01 0.97
C GLN A 97 8.93 -14.48 0.19
N SER A 98 9.10 -13.37 -0.53
CA SER A 98 8.07 -12.80 -1.42
C SER A 98 7.67 -13.79 -2.51
N PHE A 99 8.66 -14.34 -3.22
CA PHE A 99 8.43 -15.30 -4.32
C PHE A 99 7.77 -16.59 -3.81
N PHE A 100 8.21 -17.10 -2.65
CA PHE A 100 7.63 -18.27 -2.01
C PHE A 100 6.13 -18.06 -1.73
N LEU A 101 5.75 -16.92 -1.16
CA LEU A 101 4.35 -16.60 -0.90
C LEU A 101 3.54 -16.46 -2.19
N LEU A 102 4.11 -15.81 -3.20
CA LEU A 102 3.48 -15.63 -4.51
C LEU A 102 3.19 -16.97 -5.19
N ALA A 103 4.11 -17.94 -5.08
CA ALA A 103 4.03 -19.26 -5.71
C ALA A 103 3.15 -20.23 -4.93
N TYR A 104 3.37 -20.37 -3.61
CA TYR A 104 2.82 -21.50 -2.85
C TYR A 104 1.44 -21.25 -2.23
N ILE A 105 1.04 -20.00 -1.98
CA ILE A 105 -0.35 -19.69 -1.58
C ILE A 105 -1.35 -20.14 -2.66
N PRO A 106 -1.18 -19.79 -3.95
CA PRO A 106 -2.09 -20.25 -4.99
C PRO A 106 -1.87 -21.72 -5.36
N TYR A 107 -0.73 -22.33 -5.06
CA TYR A 107 -0.54 -23.78 -5.18
C TYR A 107 -1.40 -24.55 -4.17
N LEU A 108 -1.37 -24.16 -2.89
CA LEU A 108 -2.13 -24.83 -1.83
C LEU A 108 -3.65 -24.70 -2.03
N GLN A 109 -4.11 -23.58 -2.59
CA GLN A 109 -5.53 -23.25 -2.73
C GLN A 109 -6.25 -23.40 -1.38
N ALA A 110 -5.75 -22.75 -0.33
CA ALA A 110 -6.25 -22.93 1.04
C ALA A 110 -7.65 -22.30 1.25
N PHE A 111 -8.01 -21.31 0.43
CA PHE A 111 -9.31 -20.63 0.44
C PHE A 111 -10.19 -21.07 -0.73
N GLU A 112 -11.50 -20.83 -0.63
CA GLU A 112 -12.49 -21.22 -1.67
C GLU A 112 -12.30 -20.46 -2.98
N ASP A 113 -11.91 -19.18 -2.91
CA ASP A 113 -11.48 -18.36 -4.06
C ASP A 113 -10.40 -17.38 -3.57
N ILE A 114 -9.93 -16.47 -4.42
CA ILE A 114 -9.13 -15.29 -4.04
C ILE A 114 -7.68 -15.62 -3.63
N ASN A 115 -7.28 -16.90 -3.61
CA ASN A 115 -5.91 -17.35 -3.37
C ASN A 115 -4.84 -16.54 -4.13
N LYS A 116 -5.03 -16.32 -5.44
CA LYS A 116 -4.11 -15.54 -6.29
C LYS A 116 -4.05 -14.05 -5.91
N ARG A 117 -5.13 -13.47 -5.38
CA ARG A 117 -5.11 -12.05 -4.96
C ARG A 117 -4.48 -11.92 -3.58
N THR A 118 -4.78 -12.85 -2.68
CA THR A 118 -4.14 -12.95 -1.36
C THR A 118 -2.64 -13.10 -1.51
N SER A 119 -2.15 -13.95 -2.42
CA SER A 119 -0.72 -14.15 -2.63
C SER A 119 -0.01 -12.88 -3.12
N ARG A 120 -0.62 -12.11 -4.03
CA ARG A 120 -0.08 -10.83 -4.53
C ARG A 120 0.05 -9.76 -3.47
N ILE A 121 -0.89 -9.70 -2.52
CA ILE A 121 -0.79 -8.75 -1.39
C ILE A 121 0.22 -9.26 -0.37
N ALA A 122 0.16 -10.55 -0.01
CA ALA A 122 1.05 -11.14 0.98
C ALA A 122 2.52 -11.12 0.56
N SER A 123 2.83 -11.32 -0.73
CA SER A 123 4.20 -11.29 -1.25
C SER A 123 4.87 -9.92 -1.09
N ASN A 124 4.10 -8.84 -0.93
CA ASN A 124 4.64 -7.52 -0.69
C ASN A 124 5.08 -7.28 0.77
N ILE A 125 4.60 -8.08 1.73
CA ILE A 125 4.96 -7.94 3.16
C ILE A 125 6.48 -7.98 3.37
N PRO A 126 7.21 -9.03 2.93
CA PRO A 126 8.66 -9.10 3.15
C PRO A 126 9.44 -7.94 2.51
N LEU A 127 9.03 -7.48 1.33
CA LEU A 127 9.65 -6.35 0.64
C LEU A 127 9.49 -5.07 1.45
N LEU A 128 8.25 -4.76 1.87
CA LEU A 128 7.96 -3.55 2.64
C LEU A 128 8.64 -3.56 4.02
N LYS A 129 8.70 -4.72 4.69
CA LYS A 129 9.37 -4.83 6.00
C LYS A 129 10.88 -4.58 5.93
N THR A 130 11.47 -4.70 4.76
CA THR A 130 12.90 -4.46 4.50
C THR A 130 13.14 -3.16 3.74
N ASP A 131 12.14 -2.27 3.71
CA ASP A 131 12.19 -0.96 3.03
C ASP A 131 12.49 -1.05 1.52
N LEU A 132 12.13 -2.19 0.91
CA LEU A 132 12.21 -2.39 -0.52
C LEU A 132 10.92 -1.93 -1.20
N ALA A 133 11.06 -1.51 -2.46
CA ALA A 133 9.92 -1.13 -3.29
C ALA A 133 8.90 -2.28 -3.37
N PRO A 134 7.59 -2.02 -3.18
CA PRO A 134 6.58 -3.04 -3.39
C PRO A 134 6.47 -3.40 -4.88
N MET A 135 6.16 -4.66 -5.15
CA MET A 135 5.77 -5.12 -6.47
C MET A 135 4.35 -4.65 -6.80
N SER A 136 4.24 -3.89 -7.89
CA SER A 136 2.97 -3.53 -8.51
C SER A 136 2.53 -4.64 -9.45
N TYR A 137 1.31 -5.14 -9.26
CA TYR A 137 0.79 -6.15 -10.16
C TYR A 137 0.41 -5.63 -11.55
N LEU A 138 0.31 -4.31 -11.70
CA LEU A 138 0.10 -3.68 -13.01
C LEU A 138 1.32 -3.84 -13.93
N THR A 139 2.50 -4.16 -13.37
CA THR A 139 3.72 -4.39 -14.14
C THR A 139 3.96 -5.87 -14.44
N MET A 140 3.07 -6.76 -14.01
CA MET A 140 3.17 -8.19 -14.30
C MET A 140 2.21 -8.55 -15.43
N ASP A 141 2.72 -9.20 -16.48
CA ASP A 141 1.87 -9.71 -17.56
C ASP A 141 0.96 -10.84 -17.03
N ASP A 142 -0.35 -10.64 -17.14
CA ASP A 142 -1.35 -11.56 -16.60
C ASP A 142 -1.24 -12.97 -17.23
N ARG A 143 -0.87 -13.07 -18.52
CA ARG A 143 -0.74 -14.38 -19.18
C ARG A 143 0.52 -15.09 -18.68
N ALA A 144 1.66 -14.41 -18.68
CA ALA A 144 2.92 -14.96 -18.21
C ALA A 144 2.84 -15.41 -16.75
N TYR A 145 2.13 -14.67 -15.89
CA TYR A 145 1.87 -15.11 -14.52
C TYR A 145 1.04 -16.40 -14.45
N ILE A 146 -0.06 -16.45 -15.21
CA ILE A 146 -0.93 -17.64 -15.24
C ILE A 146 -0.15 -18.85 -15.78
N ASP A 147 0.62 -18.68 -16.85
CA ASP A 147 1.47 -19.73 -17.41
C ASP A 147 2.56 -20.16 -16.42
N GLY A 148 3.14 -19.21 -15.68
CA GLY A 148 4.09 -19.48 -14.60
C GLY A 148 3.47 -20.34 -13.50
N LEU A 149 2.24 -20.03 -13.06
CA LEU A 149 1.51 -20.85 -12.11
C LEU A 149 1.16 -22.22 -12.69
N MET A 150 0.78 -22.31 -13.97
CA MET A 150 0.51 -23.59 -14.64
C MET A 150 1.76 -24.48 -14.68
N GLY A 151 2.94 -23.90 -14.92
CA GLY A 151 4.21 -24.62 -14.82
C GLY A 151 4.47 -25.20 -13.44
N ILE A 152 4.05 -24.52 -12.38
CA ILE A 152 4.12 -25.05 -11.01
C ILE A 152 3.08 -26.16 -10.82
N TYR A 153 1.82 -25.91 -11.20
CA TYR A 153 0.71 -26.84 -10.98
C TYR A 153 0.91 -28.17 -11.71
N GLU A 154 1.38 -28.14 -12.95
CA GLU A 154 1.40 -29.33 -13.81
C GLU A 154 2.79 -29.95 -13.91
N LEU A 155 3.85 -29.17 -13.72
CA LEU A 155 5.23 -29.61 -13.94
C LEU A 155 6.12 -29.48 -12.70
N ASN A 156 5.59 -28.96 -11.58
CA ASN A 156 6.36 -28.65 -10.37
C ASN A 156 7.61 -27.79 -10.67
N ASN A 157 7.50 -26.89 -11.65
CA ASN A 157 8.60 -26.07 -12.13
C ASN A 157 8.31 -24.58 -11.92
N VAL A 158 9.08 -23.96 -11.02
CA VAL A 158 8.95 -22.54 -10.66
C VAL A 158 9.65 -21.58 -11.61
N SER A 159 10.44 -22.08 -12.57
CA SER A 159 11.37 -21.26 -13.37
C SER A 159 10.65 -20.17 -14.15
N LEU A 160 9.52 -20.49 -14.78
CA LEU A 160 8.76 -19.50 -15.55
C LEU A 160 8.19 -18.40 -14.64
N LEU A 161 7.57 -18.78 -13.51
CA LEU A 161 7.05 -17.79 -12.55
C LEU A 161 8.18 -16.93 -11.97
N ARG A 162 9.38 -17.51 -11.77
CA ARG A 162 10.56 -16.78 -11.28
C ARG A 162 10.98 -15.68 -12.25
N GLU A 163 11.10 -15.97 -13.54
CA GLU A 163 11.45 -14.93 -14.54
C GLU A 163 10.40 -13.81 -14.57
N VAL A 164 9.11 -14.19 -14.56
CA VAL A 164 8.00 -13.23 -14.52
C VAL A 164 8.03 -12.36 -13.26
N TYR A 165 8.37 -12.96 -12.11
CA TYR A 165 8.53 -12.25 -10.85
C TYR A 165 9.67 -11.23 -10.91
N ILE A 166 10.84 -11.63 -11.42
CA ILE A 166 12.02 -10.76 -11.53
C ILE A 166 11.73 -9.56 -12.44
N ASP A 167 11.19 -9.81 -13.63
CA ASP A 167 10.86 -8.75 -14.59
C ASP A 167 9.84 -7.76 -14.04
N ALA A 168 8.79 -8.28 -13.39
CA ALA A 168 7.76 -7.46 -12.75
C ALA A 168 8.33 -6.63 -11.59
N TYR A 169 9.23 -7.22 -10.79
CA TYR A 169 9.87 -6.52 -9.68
C TYR A 169 10.78 -5.40 -10.16
N LEU A 170 11.67 -5.67 -11.12
CA LEU A 170 12.57 -4.66 -11.68
C LEU A 170 11.79 -3.46 -12.23
N THR A 171 10.71 -3.74 -12.97
CA THR A 171 9.82 -2.69 -13.50
C THR A 171 9.12 -1.92 -12.36
N SER A 172 8.65 -2.62 -11.32
CA SER A 172 8.04 -1.99 -10.15
C SER A 172 9.02 -1.10 -9.38
N ALA A 173 10.24 -1.56 -9.19
CA ALA A 173 11.28 -0.82 -8.48
C ALA A 173 11.69 0.46 -9.21
N GLU A 174 11.81 0.42 -10.55
CA GLU A 174 12.11 1.62 -11.35
C GLU A 174 10.97 2.64 -11.30
N ASN A 175 9.72 2.16 -11.40
CA ASN A 175 8.54 3.01 -11.25
C ASN A 175 8.45 3.60 -9.85
N TYR A 176 8.72 2.80 -8.82
CA TYR A 176 8.73 3.26 -7.44
C TYR A 176 9.79 4.33 -7.21
N LYS A 177 11.01 4.14 -7.74
CA LYS A 177 12.07 5.16 -7.68
C LYS A 177 11.65 6.47 -8.34
N THR A 178 11.02 6.39 -9.52
CA THR A 178 10.51 7.57 -10.23
C THR A 178 9.43 8.28 -9.41
N LEU A 179 8.46 7.53 -8.88
CA LEU A 179 7.38 8.06 -8.05
C LEU A 179 7.90 8.64 -6.74
N SER A 180 8.86 7.98 -6.08
CA SER A 180 9.47 8.46 -4.83
C SER A 180 10.26 9.75 -5.06
N ALA A 181 11.00 9.86 -6.17
CA ALA A 181 11.66 11.10 -6.56
C ALA A 181 10.65 12.25 -6.84
N GLU A 182 9.47 11.93 -7.38
CA GLU A 182 8.37 12.90 -7.51
C GLU A 182 7.69 13.21 -6.16
N ILE A 183 7.66 12.26 -5.22
CA ILE A 183 7.06 12.37 -3.88
C ILE A 183 7.91 13.20 -2.90
N GLU A 184 9.23 13.21 -3.06
CA GLU A 184 10.17 14.04 -2.29
C GLU A 184 10.02 15.56 -2.55
N THR A 185 9.05 15.96 -3.36
CA THR A 185 8.69 17.37 -3.51
C THR A 185 7.97 17.89 -2.25
N PRO A 186 8.30 19.10 -1.76
CA PRO A 186 7.62 19.75 -0.62
C PRO A 186 6.08 19.82 -0.72
N GLU A 187 5.54 19.67 -1.93
CA GLU A 187 4.13 19.75 -2.29
C GLU A 187 3.27 18.58 -1.80
N LYS A 188 3.84 17.39 -1.53
CA LYS A 188 3.09 16.25 -0.99
C LYS A 188 3.09 16.14 0.53
N ALA A 189 4.15 16.58 1.21
CA ALA A 189 4.10 16.78 2.67
C ALA A 189 2.91 17.71 3.02
N ALA A 190 2.65 18.71 2.17
CA ALA A 190 1.49 19.56 2.30
C ALA A 190 0.13 18.89 2.06
N LEU A 191 0.07 17.79 1.31
CA LEU A 191 -1.16 17.03 1.12
C LEU A 191 -1.47 16.18 2.35
N VAL A 192 -0.45 15.52 2.91
CA VAL A 192 -0.56 14.73 4.16
C VAL A 192 -0.93 15.63 5.33
N TYR A 193 -0.26 16.78 5.44
CA TYR A 193 -0.48 17.77 6.51
C TYR A 193 -1.42 18.91 6.09
N ARG A 194 -2.33 18.69 5.13
CA ARG A 194 -3.12 19.78 4.52
C ARG A 194 -3.90 20.62 5.52
N ASP A 195 -4.46 20.00 6.55
CA ASP A 195 -5.21 20.72 7.58
C ASP A 195 -4.28 21.51 8.51
N PHE A 196 -3.09 20.97 8.82
CA PHE A 196 -2.04 21.70 9.53
C PHE A 196 -1.53 22.89 8.73
N VAL A 197 -1.15 22.67 7.46
CA VAL A 197 -0.73 23.72 6.51
C VAL A 197 -1.79 24.81 6.43
N ARG A 198 -3.07 24.43 6.29
CA ARG A 198 -4.16 25.40 6.23
C ARG A 198 -4.22 26.26 7.50
N LYS A 199 -4.11 25.63 8.67
CA LYS A 199 -4.14 26.31 9.98
C LYS A 199 -2.94 27.24 10.16
N ALA A 200 -1.74 26.78 9.80
CA ALA A 200 -0.50 27.54 9.90
C ALA A 200 -0.52 28.78 8.99
N VAL A 201 -0.84 28.63 7.70
CA VAL A 201 -0.95 29.76 6.75
C VAL A 201 -2.00 30.78 7.21
N ARG A 202 -3.17 30.30 7.65
CA ARG A 202 -4.22 31.17 8.20
C ARG A 202 -3.73 31.98 9.41
N ARG A 203 -3.02 31.32 10.33
CA ARG A 203 -2.51 31.95 11.55
C ARG A 203 -1.45 32.99 11.25
N SER A 204 -0.55 32.71 10.31
CA SER A 204 0.44 33.66 9.81
C SER A 204 -0.19 34.94 9.25
N VAL A 205 -1.36 34.83 8.61
CA VAL A 205 -2.07 36.00 8.06
C VAL A 205 -2.85 36.77 9.12
N ILE A 206 -3.63 36.08 9.97
CA ILE A 206 -4.56 36.73 10.90
C ILE A 206 -3.84 37.23 12.17
N GLU A 207 -3.00 36.40 12.77
CA GLU A 207 -2.42 36.67 14.08
C GLU A 207 -1.05 37.34 13.97
N TRP A 208 -0.17 36.82 13.10
CA TRP A 208 1.22 37.27 13.07
C TRP A 208 1.51 38.33 12.01
N LYS A 209 0.58 38.53 11.07
CA LYS A 209 0.72 39.43 9.92
C LYS A 209 2.06 39.23 9.18
N GLY A 210 2.53 37.99 9.11
CA GLY A 210 3.84 37.63 8.56
C GLY A 210 4.23 36.18 8.84
N LEU A 211 5.26 35.70 8.16
CA LEU A 211 5.82 34.37 8.40
C LEU A 211 6.69 34.37 9.67
N ARG A 212 6.55 33.34 10.50
CA ARG A 212 7.35 33.13 11.71
C ARG A 212 7.77 31.66 11.81
N PRO A 213 8.90 31.26 11.19
CA PRO A 213 9.33 29.86 11.10
C PRO A 213 9.39 29.15 12.46
N ASP A 214 9.88 29.83 13.51
CA ASP A 214 10.00 29.24 14.85
C ASP A 214 8.64 28.89 15.46
N PHE A 215 7.63 29.74 15.28
CA PHE A 215 6.28 29.45 15.76
C PHE A 215 5.60 28.35 14.92
N ILE A 216 5.88 28.29 13.62
CA ILE A 216 5.38 27.20 12.75
C ILE A 216 6.02 25.87 13.15
N MET A 217 7.32 25.87 13.49
CA MET A 217 8.04 24.70 14.00
C MET A 217 7.45 24.21 15.32
N ALA A 218 7.20 25.11 16.27
CA ALA A 218 6.52 24.77 17.52
C ALA A 218 5.12 24.17 17.28
N MET A 219 4.34 24.75 16.36
CA MET A 219 3.04 24.20 15.96
C MET A 219 3.16 22.82 15.30
N ALA A 220 4.20 22.58 14.50
CA ALA A 220 4.43 21.28 13.86
C ALA A 220 4.74 20.19 14.88
N ILE A 221 5.54 20.52 15.91
CA ILE A 221 5.84 19.61 17.02
C ILE A 221 4.56 19.28 17.80
N GLU A 222 3.75 20.30 18.14
CA GLU A 222 2.48 20.10 18.86
C GLU A 222 1.47 19.26 18.04
N ALA A 223 1.46 19.43 16.72
CA ALA A 223 0.61 18.68 15.81
C ALA A 223 1.10 17.25 15.53
N GLY A 224 2.23 16.82 16.12
CA GLY A 224 2.77 15.47 15.92
C GLY A 224 3.42 15.23 14.56
N VAL A 225 3.88 16.29 13.87
CA VAL A 225 4.61 16.14 12.60
C VAL A 225 5.98 15.47 12.88
N PRO A 226 6.29 14.33 12.22
CA PRO A 226 7.58 13.64 12.35
C PRO A 226 8.75 14.56 12.04
N GLU A 227 9.86 14.39 12.75
CA GLU A 227 11.03 15.27 12.64
C GLU A 227 11.57 15.37 11.21
N VAL A 228 11.58 14.26 10.47
CA VAL A 228 12.01 14.17 9.07
C VAL A 228 11.20 15.04 8.12
N ASP A 229 9.94 15.36 8.45
CA ASP A 229 9.04 16.12 7.58
C ASP A 229 8.98 17.61 7.93
N ARG A 230 9.41 18.00 9.13
CA ARG A 230 9.15 19.35 9.68
C ARG A 230 9.71 20.46 8.80
N GLU A 231 10.96 20.34 8.39
CA GLU A 231 11.63 21.36 7.58
C GLU A 231 10.96 21.52 6.20
N ALA A 232 10.62 20.40 5.55
CA ALA A 232 9.92 20.40 4.27
C ALA A 232 8.53 21.06 4.37
N VAL A 233 7.77 20.75 5.43
CA VAL A 233 6.44 21.33 5.68
C VAL A 233 6.52 22.83 5.94
N ILE A 234 7.51 23.29 6.73
CA ILE A 234 7.70 24.73 7.01
C ILE A 234 8.06 25.47 5.73
N ASN A 235 8.98 24.94 4.93
CA ASN A 235 9.37 25.53 3.65
C ASN A 235 8.18 25.63 2.69
N TYR A 236 7.31 24.61 2.66
CA TYR A 236 6.08 24.64 1.88
C TYR A 236 5.10 25.72 2.36
N ILE A 237 4.85 25.81 3.68
CA ILE A 237 4.00 26.85 4.27
C ILE A 237 4.52 28.25 3.90
N GLY A 238 5.84 28.43 3.92
CA GLY A 238 6.50 29.66 3.45
C GLY A 238 6.16 29.99 2.00
N LYS A 239 6.30 29.03 1.09
CA LYS A 239 5.94 29.19 -0.34
C LYS A 239 4.47 29.56 -0.52
N GLU A 240 3.55 28.84 0.12
CA GLU A 240 2.11 29.13 0.01
C GLU A 240 1.77 30.51 0.58
N PHE A 241 2.38 30.91 1.71
CA PHE A 241 2.16 32.23 2.30
C PHE A 241 2.65 33.36 1.37
N CYS A 242 3.84 33.22 0.79
CA CYS A 242 4.37 34.20 -0.18
C CYS A 242 3.51 34.26 -1.46
N GLY A 243 2.94 33.13 -1.86
CA GLY A 243 2.06 33.00 -3.02
C GLY A 243 0.61 33.44 -2.78
N LEU A 244 0.23 33.93 -1.59
CA LEU A 244 -1.14 34.36 -1.33
C LEU A 244 -1.53 35.58 -2.18
N HIS A 245 -2.70 35.53 -2.80
CA HIS A 245 -3.34 36.65 -3.48
C HIS A 245 -4.86 36.51 -3.42
N GLU A 246 -5.59 37.56 -3.79
CA GLU A 246 -7.06 37.62 -3.67
C GLU A 246 -7.80 36.42 -4.30
N GLY A 247 -7.22 35.79 -5.32
CA GLY A 247 -7.80 34.65 -6.02
C GLY A 247 -7.59 33.28 -5.35
N ASN A 248 -6.69 33.16 -4.37
CA ASN A 248 -6.35 31.86 -3.76
C ASN A 248 -6.54 31.80 -2.23
N VAL A 249 -6.77 32.94 -1.56
CA VAL A 249 -6.93 33.04 -0.09
C VAL A 249 -8.04 32.17 0.49
N ILE A 250 -9.08 31.88 -0.29
CA ILE A 250 -10.21 31.07 0.17
C ILE A 250 -9.79 29.62 0.52
N ARG A 251 -8.71 29.10 -0.07
CA ARG A 251 -8.12 27.78 0.26
C ARG A 251 -7.76 27.68 1.76
N TYR A 252 -7.50 28.83 2.37
CA TYR A 252 -7.10 29.02 3.77
C TYR A 252 -8.23 29.58 4.65
N ARG A 253 -9.46 29.61 4.12
CA ARG A 253 -10.66 30.22 4.73
C ARG A 253 -10.49 31.71 5.02
N LEU A 254 -9.56 32.37 4.32
CA LEU A 254 -9.30 33.81 4.44
C LEU A 254 -10.12 34.58 3.41
N ARG A 255 -10.37 35.86 3.69
CA ARG A 255 -10.95 36.83 2.76
C ARG A 255 -9.87 37.72 2.17
N PRO A 256 -10.08 38.33 0.99
CA PRO A 256 -9.12 39.27 0.41
C PRO A 256 -8.72 40.40 1.37
N GLU A 257 -9.66 40.92 2.18
CA GLU A 257 -9.39 41.97 3.17
C GLU A 257 -8.37 41.54 4.24
N ASP A 258 -8.30 40.24 4.55
CA ASP A 258 -7.41 39.71 5.60
C ASP A 258 -5.93 39.82 5.19
N LEU A 259 -5.63 39.97 3.89
CA LEU A 259 -4.27 40.22 3.36
C LEU A 259 -3.76 41.63 3.65
N ALA A 260 -4.61 42.56 4.10
CA ALA A 260 -4.17 43.90 4.44
C ALA A 260 -3.14 43.87 5.59
N GLY A 261 -2.00 44.53 5.36
CA GLY A 261 -0.93 44.69 6.35
C GLY A 261 -0.09 43.44 6.61
N ILE A 262 -0.15 42.40 5.75
CA ILE A 262 0.76 41.26 5.87
C ILE A 262 2.15 41.61 5.34
N THR A 263 3.18 41.20 6.08
CA THR A 263 4.59 41.35 5.67
C THR A 263 5.06 40.05 5.01
N ARG A 264 5.54 40.13 3.77
CA ARG A 264 5.96 38.97 2.96
C ARG A 264 7.47 38.72 2.96
N GLU A 265 8.21 39.45 3.78
CA GLU A 265 9.65 39.27 3.92
C GLU A 265 9.94 37.92 4.59
N LEU A 266 10.80 37.13 3.96
CA LEU A 266 11.44 35.99 4.61
C LEU A 266 12.40 36.56 5.65
N PRO A 267 12.33 36.18 6.93
CA PRO A 267 13.30 36.66 7.91
C PRO A 267 14.70 36.26 7.45
N GLU A 268 15.63 37.23 7.39
CA GLU A 268 17.05 36.96 7.20
C GLU A 268 17.50 35.97 8.28
N ARG A 269 18.16 34.89 7.86
CA ARG A 269 18.77 33.92 8.78
C ARG A 269 19.76 34.67 9.67
N ALA A 270 19.46 34.78 10.97
CA ALA A 270 20.43 35.14 12.00
C ALA A 270 21.20 33.89 12.46
#